data_AF-A0AB38G5B2-F1
#
_entry.id   AF-A0AB38G5B2-F1
#
_cell.length_a   1.000
_cell.length_b   1.000
_cell.length_c   1.000
_cell.angle_alpha   90.00
_cell.angle_beta   90.00
_cell.angle_gamma   90.00
#
_symmetry.space_group_name_H-M   'P 1'
#
loop_
_entity.id
_entity.type
_entity.pdbx_description
1 polymer ?
#
loop_
_entity_poly.entity_id
_entity_poly.type
_entity_poly.pdbx_seq_one_letter_code
_entity_poly.pdbx_strand_id
1 'polypeptide(L)'
;MLTPDELKQKIEQTTLSEAITLFKENVLREQLTHYHLNPVYQQEIKEDYERIDYDGSFFFFVEPDLGSSVGGVSDAIEEEQEKVALLLLLVEAYGRYIDVNTGIEDWLGYQCVFCDFLVSNKHAAVPLSQKEYEAIRDLIVMVIDTFVPSMTVMATWEYDDFKQGQNPNDTVIDNVQITLPLSEVTLKQQTMEENK
;
A
#
# COMPACT_ATOMS: atom_id res chain seq x y z
N MET A 1 -13.97 -7.87 4.74
CA MET A 1 -12.94 -7.48 5.72
C MET A 1 -12.98 -8.47 6.86
N LEU A 2 -11.90 -9.21 7.03
CA LEU A 2 -11.66 -10.06 8.19
C LEU A 2 -11.62 -9.23 9.49
N THR A 3 -11.90 -9.88 10.60
CA THR A 3 -11.56 -9.35 11.93
C THR A 3 -10.05 -9.35 12.14
N PRO A 4 -9.52 -8.55 13.10
CA PRO A 4 -8.09 -8.56 13.38
C PRO A 4 -7.52 -9.95 13.73
N ASP A 5 -8.26 -10.76 14.51
CA ASP A 5 -7.83 -12.11 14.86
C ASP A 5 -7.79 -13.06 13.65
N GLU A 6 -8.77 -12.95 12.74
CA GLU A 6 -8.78 -13.74 11.51
C GLU A 6 -7.65 -13.34 10.56
N LEU A 7 -7.38 -12.04 10.41
CA LEU A 7 -6.26 -11.56 9.59
C LEU A 7 -4.93 -12.00 10.22
N LYS A 8 -4.79 -11.92 11.54
CA LYS A 8 -3.60 -12.38 12.26
C LYS A 8 -3.30 -13.85 11.95
N GLN A 9 -4.29 -14.73 12.10
CA GLN A 9 -4.14 -16.15 11.78
C GLN A 9 -3.77 -16.38 10.31
N LYS A 10 -4.38 -15.60 9.40
CA LYS A 10 -4.08 -15.67 7.97
C LYS A 10 -2.63 -15.28 7.70
N ILE A 11 -2.13 -14.21 8.31
CA ILE A 11 -0.74 -13.75 8.18
C ILE A 11 0.24 -14.82 8.66
N GLU A 12 -0.01 -15.44 9.82
CA GLU A 12 0.86 -16.48 10.40
C GLU A 12 0.94 -17.76 9.55
N GLN A 13 -0.03 -18.00 8.66
CA GLN A 13 -0.17 -19.22 7.88
C GLN A 13 0.09 -19.04 6.39
N THR A 14 0.38 -17.81 5.94
CA THR A 14 0.53 -17.49 4.51
C THR A 14 1.99 -17.24 4.19
N THR A 15 2.48 -17.88 3.13
CA THR A 15 3.83 -17.61 2.60
C THR A 15 3.84 -16.33 1.76
N LEU A 16 5.01 -15.72 1.55
CA LEU A 16 5.14 -14.55 0.68
C LEU A 16 4.59 -14.80 -0.74
N SER A 17 4.89 -15.95 -1.34
CA SER A 17 4.39 -16.30 -2.67
C SER A 17 2.85 -16.37 -2.75
N GLU A 18 2.20 -16.91 -1.71
CA GLU A 18 0.74 -16.94 -1.61
C GLU A 18 0.17 -15.54 -1.40
N ALA A 19 0.78 -14.71 -0.55
CA ALA A 19 0.36 -13.33 -0.33
C ALA A 19 0.44 -12.49 -1.62
N ILE A 20 1.51 -12.65 -2.41
CA ILE A 20 1.67 -12.00 -3.73
C ILE A 20 0.55 -12.42 -4.68
N THR A 21 0.25 -13.72 -4.73
CA THR A 21 -0.82 -14.25 -5.58
C THR A 21 -2.16 -13.65 -5.17
N LEU A 22 -2.48 -13.65 -3.88
CA LEU A 22 -3.71 -13.05 -3.35
C LEU A 22 -3.80 -11.55 -3.64
N PHE A 23 -2.68 -10.82 -3.50
CA PHE A 23 -2.61 -9.41 -3.82
C PHE A 23 -2.94 -9.15 -5.29
N LYS A 24 -2.28 -9.84 -6.23
CA LYS A 24 -2.57 -9.72 -7.67
C LYS A 24 -4.00 -10.14 -8.01
N GLU A 25 -4.51 -11.22 -7.42
CA GLU A 25 -5.85 -11.71 -7.74
C GLU A 25 -6.98 -10.83 -7.21
N ASN A 26 -6.78 -10.14 -6.09
CA ASN A 26 -7.85 -9.39 -5.42
C ASN A 26 -7.71 -7.88 -5.60
N VAL A 27 -6.49 -7.34 -5.52
CA VAL A 27 -6.22 -5.90 -5.64
C VAL A 27 -6.09 -5.52 -7.12
N LEU A 28 -5.11 -6.05 -7.84
CA LEU A 28 -4.92 -5.72 -9.26
C LEU A 28 -6.17 -6.02 -10.09
N ARG A 29 -6.75 -7.22 -9.94
CA ARG A 29 -7.94 -7.60 -10.72
C ARG A 29 -9.05 -6.57 -10.59
N GLU A 30 -9.32 -6.13 -9.37
CA GLU A 30 -10.38 -5.17 -9.08
C GLU A 30 -9.95 -3.73 -9.42
N GLN A 31 -8.67 -3.38 -9.34
CA GLN A 31 -8.19 -2.10 -9.89
C GLN A 31 -8.45 -2.00 -11.40
N LEU A 32 -8.19 -3.09 -12.13
CA LEU A 32 -8.43 -3.13 -13.56
C LEU A 32 -9.91 -3.00 -13.92
N THR A 33 -10.86 -3.49 -13.12
CA THR A 33 -12.30 -3.33 -13.41
C THR A 33 -12.73 -1.87 -13.42
N HIS A 34 -12.12 -1.03 -12.55
CA HIS A 34 -12.38 0.42 -12.51
C HIS A 34 -11.99 1.13 -13.81
N TYR A 35 -10.96 0.62 -14.51
CA TYR A 35 -10.43 1.21 -15.73
C TYR A 35 -10.81 0.45 -17.02
N HIS A 36 -11.89 -0.33 -17.01
CA HIS A 36 -12.33 -1.14 -18.16
C HIS A 36 -12.59 -0.37 -19.47
N LEU A 37 -12.79 0.95 -19.39
CA LEU A 37 -12.96 1.81 -20.57
C LEU A 37 -11.64 2.38 -21.11
N ASN A 38 -10.50 2.11 -20.46
CA ASN A 38 -9.18 2.58 -20.88
C ASN A 38 -8.18 1.41 -20.94
N PRO A 39 -8.16 0.65 -22.07
CA PRO A 39 -7.30 -0.54 -22.22
C PRO A 39 -5.81 -0.26 -22.16
N VAL A 40 -5.37 0.94 -22.57
CA VAL A 40 -3.96 1.34 -22.50
C VAL A 40 -3.54 1.47 -21.04
N TYR A 41 -4.33 2.19 -20.24
CA TYR A 41 -4.06 2.35 -18.82
C TYR A 41 -4.16 1.04 -18.04
N GLN A 42 -5.09 0.15 -18.40
CA GLN A 42 -5.11 -1.22 -17.84
C GLN A 42 -3.84 -2.00 -18.14
N GLN A 43 -3.23 -1.81 -19.30
CA GLN A 43 -2.01 -2.49 -19.68
C GLN A 43 -0.81 -1.94 -18.89
N GLU A 44 -0.72 -0.61 -18.73
CA GLU A 44 0.30 0.05 -17.90
C GLU A 44 0.24 -0.44 -16.45
N ILE A 45 -0.96 -0.48 -15.83
CA ILE A 45 -1.15 -1.01 -14.46
C ILE A 45 -0.67 -2.47 -14.36
N LYS A 46 -1.00 -3.33 -15.34
CA LYS A 46 -0.53 -4.72 -15.34
C LYS A 46 0.98 -4.82 -15.40
N GLU A 47 1.60 -4.02 -16.27
CA GLU A 47 3.05 -3.99 -16.43
C GLU A 47 3.74 -3.53 -15.14
N ASP A 48 3.19 -2.53 -14.46
CA ASP A 48 3.71 -2.09 -13.16
C ASP A 48 3.59 -3.19 -12.10
N TYR A 49 2.44 -3.86 -11.98
CA TYR A 49 2.27 -4.95 -11.00
C TYR A 49 3.16 -6.17 -11.26
N GLU A 50 3.48 -6.46 -12.53
CA GLU A 50 4.44 -7.50 -12.88
C GLU A 50 5.89 -7.08 -12.60
N ARG A 51 6.16 -5.78 -12.58
CA ARG A 51 7.48 -5.22 -12.27
C ARG A 51 7.74 -5.02 -10.79
N ILE A 52 6.74 -5.12 -9.92
CA ILE A 52 6.94 -4.97 -8.47
C ILE A 52 8.07 -5.91 -8.02
N ASP A 53 9.08 -5.32 -7.39
CA ASP A 53 10.20 -6.01 -6.79
C ASP A 53 9.83 -6.45 -5.37
N TYR A 54 9.28 -7.66 -5.26
CA TYR A 54 8.90 -8.25 -3.98
C TYR A 54 10.11 -8.66 -3.12
N ASP A 55 11.30 -8.77 -3.73
CA ASP A 55 12.55 -9.04 -3.02
C ASP A 55 13.14 -7.74 -2.45
N GLY A 56 12.90 -6.60 -3.10
CA GLY A 56 13.24 -5.25 -2.65
C GLY A 56 12.49 -4.78 -1.39
N SER A 57 12.85 -3.61 -0.87
CA SER A 57 12.33 -3.10 0.40
C SER A 57 10.98 -2.41 0.23
N PHE A 58 9.99 -2.78 1.03
CA PHE A 58 8.72 -2.05 1.10
C PHE A 58 8.87 -0.89 2.08
N PHE A 59 7.94 0.07 2.01
CA PHE A 59 7.87 1.14 3.00
C PHE A 59 6.42 1.40 3.40
N PHE A 60 6.24 1.90 4.62
CA PHE A 60 4.94 2.22 5.19
C PHE A 60 4.98 3.62 5.82
N PHE A 61 4.05 4.48 5.43
CA PHE A 61 4.03 5.87 5.88
C PHE A 61 2.70 6.21 6.54
N VAL A 62 2.75 7.11 7.51
CA VAL A 62 1.58 7.74 8.13
C VAL A 62 1.76 9.22 7.97
N GLU A 63 0.88 9.87 7.21
CA GLU A 63 1.11 11.25 6.79
C GLU A 63 -0.08 12.17 7.11
N PRO A 64 0.19 13.41 7.57
CA PRO A 64 -0.84 14.40 7.83
C PRO A 64 -1.41 15.07 6.59
N ASP A 65 -0.76 14.96 5.42
CA ASP A 65 -1.19 15.60 4.18
C ASP A 65 -1.18 14.62 3.00
N LEU A 66 -2.34 14.45 2.34
CA LEU A 66 -2.48 13.59 1.16
C LEU A 66 -1.63 14.12 -0.01
N GLY A 67 -0.74 13.28 -0.54
CA GLY A 67 0.01 13.58 -1.77
C GLY A 67 1.25 14.46 -1.57
N SER A 68 1.59 14.82 -0.33
CA SER A 68 2.95 15.22 -0.02
C SER A 68 3.72 13.96 0.37
N SER A 69 4.15 13.17 -0.62
CA SER A 69 5.13 12.11 -0.41
C SER A 69 6.50 12.76 -0.09
N VAL A 70 6.56 13.61 0.94
CA VAL A 70 7.80 14.22 1.41
C VAL A 70 8.65 13.20 2.17
N GLY A 71 8.22 11.95 2.20
CA GLY A 71 8.87 10.88 2.94
C GLY A 71 8.60 11.09 4.42
N GLY A 72 7.41 10.69 4.87
CA GLY A 72 7.27 10.29 6.27
C GLY A 72 8.44 9.38 6.68
N VAL A 73 8.81 9.36 7.95
CA VAL A 73 9.91 8.50 8.38
C VAL A 73 9.41 7.05 8.41
N SER A 74 9.85 6.25 7.43
CA SER A 74 9.65 4.80 7.38
C SER A 74 11.01 4.11 7.36
N ASP A 75 11.14 3.01 8.09
CA ASP A 75 12.27 2.11 7.91
C ASP A 75 12.03 1.22 6.69
N ALA A 76 13.10 0.63 6.16
CA ALA A 76 13.02 -0.34 5.09
C ALA A 76 12.41 -1.65 5.61
N ILE A 77 11.33 -2.11 4.97
CA ILE A 77 10.65 -3.36 5.32
C ILE A 77 11.16 -4.45 4.39
N GLU A 78 12.13 -5.22 4.88
CA GLU A 78 12.83 -6.25 4.10
C GLU A 78 12.37 -7.67 4.44
N GLU A 79 11.97 -7.88 5.69
CA GLU A 79 11.59 -9.19 6.24
C GLU A 79 10.32 -9.73 5.57
N GLU A 80 10.37 -10.99 5.12
CA GLU A 80 9.28 -11.62 4.35
C GLU A 80 7.95 -11.61 5.10
N GLN A 81 7.97 -11.84 6.41
CA GLN A 81 6.75 -11.90 7.22
C GLN A 81 6.07 -10.52 7.33
N GLU A 82 6.84 -9.43 7.36
CA GLU A 82 6.31 -8.07 7.38
C GLU A 82 5.66 -7.75 6.02
N LYS A 83 6.33 -8.13 4.92
CA LYS A 83 5.78 -8.00 3.56
C LYS A 83 4.49 -8.80 3.39
N VAL A 84 4.42 -10.03 3.89
CA VAL A 84 3.18 -10.83 3.93
C VAL A 84 2.07 -10.08 4.65
N ALA A 85 2.38 -9.52 5.83
CA ALA A 85 1.40 -8.80 6.63
C ALA A 85 0.84 -7.57 5.88
N LEU A 86 1.71 -6.78 5.24
CA LEU A 86 1.31 -5.62 4.45
C LEU A 86 0.49 -6.00 3.20
N LEU A 87 0.91 -7.02 2.44
CA LEU A 87 0.17 -7.47 1.25
C LEU A 87 -1.23 -8.00 1.62
N LEU A 88 -1.35 -8.74 2.73
CA LEU A 88 -2.64 -9.24 3.19
C LEU A 88 -3.52 -8.13 3.79
N LEU A 89 -2.94 -7.13 4.44
CA LEU A 89 -3.67 -5.91 4.84
C LEU A 89 -4.27 -5.22 3.61
N LEU A 90 -3.48 -5.06 2.53
CA LEU A 90 -3.97 -4.52 1.27
C LEU A 90 -5.14 -5.33 0.73
N VAL A 91 -5.01 -6.66 0.66
CA VAL A 91 -6.09 -7.56 0.20
C VAL A 91 -7.39 -7.38 1.01
N GLU A 92 -7.30 -7.24 2.33
CA GLU A 92 -8.49 -7.15 3.19
C GLU A 92 -9.19 -5.80 3.18
N ALA A 93 -8.45 -4.72 2.95
CA ALA A 93 -8.95 -3.36 2.96
C ALA A 93 -9.24 -2.79 1.56
N TYR A 94 -8.85 -3.51 0.50
CA TYR A 94 -9.01 -3.07 -0.88
C TYR A 94 -10.49 -2.88 -1.29
N GLY A 95 -10.70 -1.97 -2.25
CA GLY A 95 -11.99 -1.71 -2.90
C GLY A 95 -12.91 -0.75 -2.16
N ARG A 96 -12.68 -0.51 -0.86
CA ARG A 96 -13.45 0.48 -0.07
C ARG A 96 -12.60 1.52 0.63
N TYR A 97 -11.34 1.19 0.94
CA TYR A 97 -10.49 2.05 1.77
C TYR A 97 -9.11 2.32 1.17
N ILE A 98 -8.77 1.68 0.06
CA ILE A 98 -7.47 1.79 -0.58
C ILE A 98 -7.64 2.34 -1.99
N ASP A 99 -6.94 3.42 -2.28
CA ASP A 99 -6.67 3.87 -3.65
C ASP A 99 -5.28 3.36 -4.05
N VAL A 100 -5.18 2.81 -5.26
CA VAL A 100 -3.89 2.31 -5.79
C VAL A 100 -3.48 3.13 -7.00
N ASN A 101 -2.28 3.68 -6.91
CA ASN A 101 -1.64 4.46 -7.95
C ASN A 101 -0.37 3.74 -8.41
N THR A 102 -0.16 3.60 -9.72
CA THR A 102 1.00 2.87 -10.27
C THR A 102 1.96 3.81 -10.98
N GLY A 103 3.23 3.44 -11.04
CA GLY A 103 4.25 4.17 -11.82
C GLY A 103 4.62 5.55 -11.25
N ILE A 104 4.39 5.78 -9.96
CA ILE A 104 4.73 7.03 -9.28
C ILE A 104 6.14 6.91 -8.68
N GLU A 105 6.91 7.99 -8.67
CA GLU A 105 8.20 8.05 -7.98
C GLU A 105 8.01 8.35 -6.49
N ASP A 106 8.67 7.58 -5.63
CA ASP A 106 8.75 7.89 -4.20
C ASP A 106 9.74 9.02 -3.89
N TRP A 107 9.83 9.39 -2.62
CA TRP A 107 10.72 10.47 -2.16
C TRP A 107 12.21 10.16 -2.35
N LEU A 108 12.56 8.89 -2.52
CA LEU A 108 13.91 8.40 -2.84
C LEU A 108 14.18 8.36 -4.36
N GLY A 109 13.15 8.60 -5.18
CA GLY A 109 13.23 8.58 -6.64
C GLY A 109 13.01 7.20 -7.27
N TYR A 110 12.52 6.22 -6.52
CA TYR A 110 12.19 4.89 -7.03
C TYR A 110 10.77 4.87 -7.59
N GLN A 111 10.60 4.29 -8.79
CA GLN A 111 9.27 3.99 -9.31
C GLN A 111 8.60 2.93 -8.43
N CYS A 112 7.35 3.18 -8.05
CA CYS A 112 6.61 2.37 -7.10
C CYS A 112 5.14 2.22 -7.49
N VAL A 113 4.50 1.18 -6.95
CA VAL A 113 3.04 1.15 -6.76
C VAL A 113 2.74 1.67 -5.36
N PHE A 114 1.91 2.71 -5.30
CA PHE A 114 1.43 3.35 -4.08
C PHE A 114 0.05 2.82 -3.72
N CYS A 115 -0.12 2.41 -2.48
CA CYS A 115 -1.39 1.97 -1.94
C CYS A 115 -1.78 2.88 -0.77
N ASP A 116 -2.72 3.79 -1.02
CA ASP A 116 -3.14 4.84 -0.10
C ASP A 116 -4.40 4.45 0.64
N PHE A 117 -4.31 4.35 1.96
CA PHE A 117 -5.45 4.25 2.87
C PHE A 117 -5.86 5.66 3.27
N LEU A 118 -6.93 6.16 2.68
CA LEU A 118 -7.44 7.45 3.08
C LEU A 118 -8.19 7.33 4.41
N VAL A 119 -7.71 8.04 5.43
CA VAL A 119 -8.27 7.97 6.78
C VAL A 119 -9.03 9.25 7.18
N SER A 120 -8.83 10.34 6.42
CA SER A 120 -9.52 11.62 6.58
C SER A 120 -10.60 11.85 5.53
N ASN A 121 -11.79 12.28 5.95
CA ASN A 121 -12.90 12.63 5.07
C ASN A 121 -12.66 13.91 4.26
N LYS A 122 -11.70 14.75 4.68
CA LYS A 122 -11.38 16.02 4.03
C LYS A 122 -11.01 15.86 2.56
N HIS A 123 -10.37 14.74 2.22
CA HIS A 123 -9.89 14.45 0.87
C HIS A 123 -10.58 13.25 0.21
N ALA A 124 -11.60 12.70 0.87
CA ALA A 124 -12.25 11.48 0.43
C ALA A 124 -13.25 11.73 -0.68
N ALA A 125 -13.09 11.01 -1.80
CA ALA A 125 -14.13 10.92 -2.81
C ALA A 125 -15.43 10.34 -2.20
N VAL A 126 -15.29 9.40 -1.26
CA VAL A 126 -16.38 8.80 -0.49
C VAL A 126 -16.07 8.89 1.00
N PRO A 127 -16.78 9.72 1.79
CA PRO A 127 -16.54 9.84 3.22
C PRO A 127 -16.76 8.53 3.99
N LEU A 128 -15.87 8.22 4.91
CA LEU A 128 -15.97 7.12 5.87
C LEU A 128 -16.95 7.47 6.99
N SER A 129 -17.78 6.49 7.36
CA SER A 129 -18.46 6.53 8.65
C SER A 129 -17.49 6.25 9.81
N GLN A 130 -17.85 6.67 11.03
CA GLN A 130 -17.03 6.41 12.23
C GLN A 130 -16.67 4.93 12.38
N LYS A 131 -17.65 4.05 12.17
CA LYS A 131 -17.46 2.60 12.28
C LYS A 131 -16.48 2.06 11.23
N GLU A 132 -16.51 2.59 10.02
CA GLU A 132 -15.59 2.18 8.95
C GLU A 132 -14.17 2.65 9.25
N TYR A 133 -14.02 3.91 9.69
CA TYR A 133 -12.75 4.47 10.14
C TYR A 133 -12.12 3.66 11.28
N GLU A 134 -12.88 3.40 12.35
CA GLU A 134 -12.39 2.60 13.49
C GLU A 134 -11.99 1.19 13.05
N ALA A 135 -12.79 0.55 12.21
CA ALA A 135 -12.52 -0.81 11.78
C ALA A 135 -11.26 -0.91 10.90
N ILE A 136 -11.00 0.06 10.00
CA ILE A 136 -9.75 0.07 9.21
C ILE A 136 -8.56 0.49 10.07
N ARG A 137 -8.71 1.48 10.95
CA ARG A 137 -7.66 1.91 11.89
C ARG A 137 -7.22 0.74 12.77
N ASP A 138 -8.15 0.06 13.42
CA ASP A 138 -7.85 -1.05 14.31
C ASP A 138 -7.17 -2.21 13.57
N LEU A 139 -7.52 -2.43 12.30
CA LEU A 139 -6.87 -3.42 11.45
C LEU A 139 -5.42 -3.04 11.13
N ILE A 140 -5.19 -1.80 10.68
CA ILE A 140 -3.85 -1.27 10.39
C ILE A 140 -2.99 -1.33 11.66
N VAL A 141 -3.51 -0.83 12.78
CA VAL A 141 -2.79 -0.81 14.06
C VAL A 141 -2.41 -2.21 14.49
N MET A 142 -3.33 -3.18 14.41
CA MET A 142 -3.01 -4.57 14.75
C MET A 142 -1.89 -5.13 13.87
N VAL A 143 -1.95 -4.92 12.55
CA VAL A 143 -0.92 -5.41 11.62
C VAL A 143 0.44 -4.81 11.95
N ILE A 144 0.51 -3.49 12.13
CA ILE A 144 1.76 -2.80 12.39
C ILE A 144 2.33 -3.18 13.76
N ASP A 145 1.55 -3.10 14.83
CA ASP A 145 2.01 -3.39 16.20
C ASP A 145 2.43 -4.87 16.39
N THR A 146 1.86 -5.79 15.60
CA THR A 146 2.12 -7.24 15.75
C THR A 146 3.17 -7.76 14.78
N PHE A 147 3.17 -7.29 13.53
CA PHE A 147 3.90 -7.92 12.43
C PHE A 147 4.88 -7.02 11.72
N VAL A 148 4.90 -5.70 11.95
CA VAL A 148 5.82 -4.79 11.25
C VAL A 148 6.68 -4.06 12.27
N PRO A 149 7.56 -4.79 13.00
CA PRO A 149 8.39 -4.19 14.03
C PRO A 149 9.27 -3.06 13.49
N SER A 150 9.71 -3.14 12.23
CA SER A 150 10.48 -2.10 11.54
C SER A 150 9.82 -0.72 11.60
N MET A 151 8.49 -0.67 11.57
CA MET A 151 7.73 0.58 11.78
C MET A 151 7.64 0.98 13.25
N THR A 152 7.39 0.03 14.14
CA THR A 152 7.17 0.31 15.57
C THR A 152 8.44 0.82 16.28
N VAL A 153 9.63 0.47 15.77
CA VAL A 153 10.92 0.94 16.31
C VAL A 153 11.14 2.44 16.05
N MET A 154 10.47 3.02 15.04
CA MET A 154 10.64 4.42 14.68
C MET A 154 9.93 5.41 15.61
N ALA A 155 9.01 4.93 16.48
CA ALA A 155 8.27 5.72 17.48
C ALA A 155 7.94 7.15 17.00
N THR A 156 7.21 7.26 15.89
CA THR A 156 6.85 8.54 15.29
C THR A 156 5.58 9.09 15.94
N TRP A 157 5.51 10.41 16.13
CA TRP A 157 4.33 11.05 16.71
C TRP A 157 3.12 10.89 15.77
N GLU A 158 3.36 10.80 14.45
CA GLU A 158 2.35 10.59 13.43
C GLU A 158 1.61 9.26 13.63
N TYR A 159 2.33 8.16 13.90
CA TYR A 159 1.71 6.86 14.15
C TYR A 159 0.99 6.82 15.51
N ASP A 160 1.55 7.47 16.54
CA ASP A 160 0.89 7.59 17.83
C ASP A 160 -0.41 8.42 17.77
N ASP A 161 -0.42 9.50 16.99
CA ASP A 161 -1.61 10.31 16.73
C ASP A 161 -2.63 9.55 15.88
N PHE A 162 -2.19 8.78 14.87
CA PHE A 162 -3.07 7.89 14.10
C PHE A 162 -3.80 6.89 15.00
N LYS A 163 -3.08 6.22 15.92
CA LYS A 163 -3.67 5.29 16.89
C LYS A 163 -4.71 5.97 17.79
N GLN A 164 -4.46 7.21 18.16
CA GLN A 164 -5.35 7.99 19.02
C GLN A 164 -6.50 8.66 18.27
N GLY A 165 -6.42 8.77 16.95
CA GLY A 165 -7.39 9.44 16.09
C GLY A 165 -8.82 9.00 16.42
N GLN A 166 -9.67 9.98 16.76
CA GLN A 166 -10.99 9.72 17.33
C GLN A 166 -12.11 9.80 16.29
N ASN A 167 -11.88 10.42 15.13
CA ASN A 167 -12.90 10.64 14.10
C ASN A 167 -12.27 10.93 12.73
N PRO A 168 -12.80 10.37 11.62
CA PRO A 168 -12.31 10.65 10.26
C PRO A 168 -12.53 12.11 9.78
N ASN A 169 -13.35 12.93 10.44
CA ASN A 169 -13.54 14.34 10.07
C ASN A 169 -12.60 15.31 10.80
N ASP A 170 -12.05 14.88 11.94
CA ASP A 170 -11.23 15.72 12.83
C ASP A 170 -9.82 15.12 13.01
N THR A 171 -9.44 14.14 12.19
CA THR A 171 -8.11 13.53 12.22
C THR A 171 -7.05 14.49 11.67
N VAL A 172 -5.88 14.50 12.30
CA VAL A 172 -4.68 15.22 11.81
C VAL A 172 -3.94 14.40 10.76
N ILE A 173 -4.11 13.08 10.77
CA ILE A 173 -3.57 12.16 9.78
C ILE A 173 -4.55 12.08 8.62
N ASP A 174 -4.09 12.43 7.41
CA ASP A 174 -4.90 12.41 6.20
C ASP A 174 -4.85 11.03 5.52
N ASN A 175 -3.67 10.39 5.49
CA ASN A 175 -3.48 9.07 4.87
C ASN A 175 -2.56 8.14 5.67
N VAL A 176 -2.63 6.86 5.31
CA VAL A 176 -1.60 5.85 5.58
C VAL A 176 -1.23 5.23 4.24
N GLN A 177 0.03 4.93 3.99
CA GLN A 177 0.49 4.54 2.66
C GLN A 177 1.44 3.34 2.73
N ILE A 178 1.34 2.44 1.74
CA ILE A 178 2.34 1.40 1.48
C ILE A 178 2.95 1.62 0.10
N THR A 179 4.28 1.62 0.00
CA THR A 179 4.98 1.64 -1.30
C THR A 179 5.58 0.28 -1.62
N LEU A 180 5.33 -0.16 -2.84
CA LEU A 180 5.85 -1.39 -3.41
C LEU A 180 6.81 -1.00 -4.55
N PRO A 181 8.14 -1.15 -4.38
CA PRO A 181 9.09 -0.70 -5.39
C PRO A 181 8.95 -1.49 -6.69
N LEU A 182 9.22 -0.86 -7.81
CA LEU A 182 9.35 -1.52 -9.11
C LEU A 182 10.81 -1.84 -9.38
N SER A 183 11.06 -3.03 -9.92
CA SER A 183 12.35 -3.37 -10.51
C SER A 183 12.71 -2.38 -11.62
N GLU A 184 13.98 -1.94 -11.62
CA GLU A 184 14.50 -1.07 -12.68
C GLU A 184 14.30 -1.74 -14.04
N VAL A 185 13.83 -0.97 -15.02
CA VAL A 185 13.77 -1.43 -16.40
C VAL A 185 15.20 -1.65 -16.87
N THR A 186 15.64 -2.91 -17.00
CA THR A 186 16.67 -3.21 -17.98
C THR A 186 16.03 -2.89 -19.33
N LEU A 187 16.21 -1.66 -19.83
CA LEU A 187 15.84 -1.30 -21.18
C LEU A 187 16.50 -2.33 -22.08
N LYS A 188 15.75 -3.32 -22.56
CA LYS A 188 16.20 -4.16 -23.66
C LYS A 188 16.54 -3.18 -24.76
N GLN A 189 17.83 -3.07 -25.05
CA GLN A 189 18.38 -2.27 -26.13
C GLN A 189 17.47 -2.45 -27.34
N GLN A 190 16.63 -1.44 -27.61
CA GLN A 190 15.97 -1.37 -28.89
C GLN A 190 17.09 -1.23 -29.90
N THR A 191 17.17 -2.25 -30.73
CA THR A 191 18.05 -2.44 -31.87
C THR A 191 18.28 -1.11 -32.59
N MET A 192 19.44 -0.48 -32.35
CA MET A 192 20.05 0.41 -33.32
C MET A 192 20.68 -0.45 -34.43
N GLU A 193 19.83 -1.14 -35.19
CA GLU A 193 20.15 -1.65 -36.51
C GLU A 193 19.16 -1.06 -37.53
N GLU A 194 19.01 0.26 -37.52
CA GLU A 194 18.58 0.97 -38.72
C GLU A 194 19.46 2.21 -38.89
N ASN A 195 20.20 2.21 -40.02
CA ASN A 195 21.11 3.22 -40.57
C ASN A 195 22.61 2.88 -40.49
N LYS A 196 22.99 1.83 -41.24
CA LYS A 196 24.25 1.81 -42.00
C LYS A 196 23.95 1.58 -43.47
#